data_AF-A0A7C3ES00-F1
#
_entry.id   AF-A0A7C3ES00-F1
#
_cell.length_a   1.000
_cell.length_b   1.000
_cell.length_c   1.000
_cell.angle_alpha   90.00
_cell.angle_beta   90.00
_cell.angle_gamma   90.00
#
_symmetry.space_group_name_H-M   'P 1'
#
loop_
_entity.id
_entity.type
_entity.pdbx_description
1 polymer ?
#
loop_
_entity_poly.entity_id
_entity_poly.type
_entity_poly.pdbx_seq_one_letter_code
_entity_poly.pdbx_strand_id
1 'polypeptide(L)'
;MTKINLKSQAQDEKDLICYSEGFYETFYKYLKEVVKKGNLIKEEHIKSIFLMALRDFFKGKIDLHSLSSISCELYYEIGKPSEIDANFEKELARALFSATEIFYYQLNKEKDAHNKDIYKKHLQNLKEYYEKHKNNIL
;
A
#
# COMPACT_ATOMS: atom_id res chain seq x y z
N MET A 1 21.48 16.26 -36.40
CA MET A 1 21.68 15.13 -35.49
C MET A 1 21.97 15.69 -34.10
N THR A 2 20.94 15.76 -33.26
CA THR A 2 20.94 16.52 -32.01
C THR A 2 21.44 15.63 -30.87
N LYS A 3 22.53 16.06 -30.21
CA LYS A 3 23.06 15.41 -29.00
C LYS A 3 22.12 15.71 -27.83
N ILE A 4 21.46 14.68 -27.29
CA ILE A 4 20.65 14.82 -26.08
C ILE A 4 21.60 14.85 -24.88
N ASN A 5 21.53 15.95 -24.12
CA ASN A 5 22.37 16.24 -22.97
C ASN A 5 21.81 15.52 -21.73
N LEU A 6 22.47 14.43 -21.32
CA LEU A 6 22.10 13.58 -20.18
C LEU A 6 22.30 14.23 -18.78
N LYS A 7 22.51 15.55 -18.71
CA LYS A 7 22.72 16.26 -17.45
C LYS A 7 21.46 16.87 -16.82
N SER A 8 20.29 16.80 -17.47
CA SER A 8 19.05 17.35 -16.90
C SER A 8 18.21 16.38 -16.07
N GLN A 9 18.58 15.10 -15.96
CA GLN A 9 17.81 14.10 -15.19
C GLN A 9 18.26 13.98 -13.72
N ALA A 10 19.39 14.56 -13.34
CA ALA A 10 19.92 14.47 -11.97
C ALA A 10 19.42 15.59 -11.04
N GLN A 11 18.65 16.55 -11.56
CA GLN A 11 18.18 17.70 -10.78
C GLN A 11 16.75 17.51 -10.23
N ASP A 12 15.94 16.63 -10.85
CA ASP A 12 14.56 16.36 -10.41
C ASP A 12 14.46 15.31 -9.28
N GLU A 13 15.54 14.58 -8.97
CA GLU A 13 15.58 13.62 -7.85
C GLU A 13 15.72 14.28 -6.46
N LYS A 14 16.04 15.59 -6.42
CA LYS A 14 16.26 16.31 -5.16
C LYS A 14 15.02 16.96 -4.56
N ASP A 15 13.91 16.99 -5.30
CA ASP A 15 12.60 17.44 -4.79
C ASP A 15 11.73 16.27 -4.27
N LEU A 16 12.23 15.03 -4.34
CA LEU A 16 11.73 13.90 -3.54
C LEU A 16 12.29 13.96 -2.11
N ILE A 17 12.14 15.13 -1.47
CA ILE A 17 12.35 15.26 -0.03
C ILE A 17 11.18 14.56 0.65
N CYS A 18 11.45 13.32 1.06
CA CYS A 18 11.04 12.71 2.32
C CYS A 18 9.82 13.37 2.98
N TYR A 19 8.64 12.79 2.74
CA TYR A 19 7.63 12.84 3.78
C TYR A 19 8.24 12.23 5.04
N SER A 20 8.40 13.06 6.07
CA SER A 20 9.12 12.71 7.29
C SER A 20 8.61 11.38 7.84
N GLU A 21 9.51 10.44 8.12
CA GLU A 21 9.23 9.19 8.84
C GLU A 21 8.29 9.44 10.04
N GLY A 22 8.37 10.61 10.68
CA GLY A 22 7.52 11.04 11.79
C GLY A 22 6.03 11.23 11.52
N PHE A 23 5.56 11.57 10.30
CA PHE A 23 4.11 11.74 10.05
C PHE A 23 3.40 10.39 10.06
N TYR A 24 3.98 9.44 9.33
CA TYR A 24 3.52 8.06 9.30
C TYR A 24 3.60 7.45 10.69
N GLU A 25 4.74 7.58 11.37
CA GLU A 25 4.89 7.06 12.73
C GLU A 25 3.86 7.64 13.71
N THR A 26 3.51 8.93 13.58
CA THR A 26 2.50 9.60 14.43
C THR A 26 1.08 9.14 14.09
N PHE A 27 0.71 9.08 12.81
CA PHE A 27 -0.60 8.58 12.37
C PHE A 27 -0.78 7.10 12.73
N TYR A 28 0.28 6.29 12.63
CA TYR A 28 0.26 4.89 13.01
C TYR A 28 0.22 4.67 14.51
N LYS A 29 0.97 5.45 15.31
CA LYS A 29 0.82 5.44 16.78
C LYS A 29 -0.62 5.78 17.17
N TYR A 30 -1.21 6.78 16.52
CA TYR A 30 -2.62 7.12 16.72
C TYR A 30 -3.57 5.95 16.40
N LEU A 31 -3.40 5.29 15.24
CA LEU A 31 -4.22 4.12 14.90
C LEU A 31 -4.06 2.98 15.92
N LYS A 32 -2.83 2.65 16.33
CA LYS A 32 -2.56 1.62 17.35
C LYS A 32 -3.19 1.97 18.70
N GLU A 33 -3.13 3.23 19.11
CA GLU A 33 -3.74 3.70 20.36
C GLU A 33 -5.28 3.67 20.32
N VAL A 34 -5.89 3.99 19.18
CA VAL A 34 -7.35 3.89 19.00
C VAL A 34 -7.82 2.44 19.09
N VAL A 35 -7.08 1.49 18.51
CA VAL A 35 -7.35 0.04 18.62
C VAL A 35 -7.19 -0.45 20.06
N LYS A 36 -6.08 -0.09 20.72
CA LYS A 36 -5.80 -0.51 22.11
C LYS A 36 -6.84 -0.02 23.12
N LYS A 37 -7.48 1.12 22.86
CA LYS A 37 -8.52 1.69 23.75
C LYS A 37 -9.87 0.99 23.65
N GLY A 38 -9.95 -0.17 23.00
CA GLY A 38 -11.13 -1.04 23.02
C GLY A 38 -12.20 -0.67 21.99
N ASN A 39 -11.91 0.26 21.09
CA ASN A 39 -12.76 0.47 19.92
C ASN A 39 -12.42 -0.62 18.89
N LEU A 40 -13.36 -1.54 18.65
CA LEU A 40 -13.25 -2.47 17.52
C LEU A 40 -13.04 -1.66 16.24
N ILE A 41 -11.89 -1.87 15.59
CA ILE A 41 -11.74 -1.42 14.21
C ILE A 41 -12.65 -2.28 13.35
N LYS A 42 -13.65 -1.62 12.79
CA LYS A 42 -14.60 -2.22 11.86
C LYS A 42 -14.02 -2.24 10.45
N GLU A 43 -14.60 -3.08 9.60
CA GLU A 43 -14.23 -3.22 8.19
C GLU A 43 -14.17 -1.87 7.46
N GLU A 44 -15.13 -0.97 7.70
CA GLU A 44 -15.18 0.33 7.04
C GLU A 44 -13.97 1.21 7.34
N HIS A 45 -13.37 1.08 8.54
CA HIS A 45 -12.19 1.84 8.92
C HIS A 45 -10.96 1.32 8.18
N ILE A 46 -10.78 -0.02 8.15
CA ILE A 46 -9.68 -0.66 7.41
C ILE A 46 -9.79 -0.32 5.92
N LYS A 47 -10.99 -0.44 5.35
CA LYS A 47 -11.27 -0.09 3.96
C LYS A 47 -10.91 1.36 3.65
N SER A 48 -11.31 2.29 4.50
CA SER A 48 -11.03 3.72 4.32
C SER A 48 -9.51 4.01 4.34
N ILE A 49 -8.80 3.50 5.36
CA ILE A 49 -7.35 3.69 5.48
C ILE A 49 -6.62 3.07 4.28
N PHE A 50 -7.00 1.86 3.90
CA PHE A 50 -6.38 1.17 2.78
C PHE A 50 -6.63 1.88 1.44
N LEU A 51 -7.84 2.40 1.21
CA LEU A 51 -8.14 3.18 0.00
C LEU A 51 -7.36 4.50 -0.07
N MET A 52 -7.15 5.18 1.07
CA MET A 52 -6.28 6.35 1.13
C MET A 52 -4.82 6.00 0.76
N ALA A 53 -4.31 4.89 1.31
CA ALA A 53 -2.96 4.41 0.98
C ALA A 53 -2.83 4.05 -0.51
N LEU A 54 -3.81 3.33 -1.08
CA LEU A 54 -3.83 3.01 -2.51
C LEU A 54 -3.88 4.26 -3.38
N ARG A 55 -4.73 5.25 -3.03
CA ARG A 55 -4.79 6.55 -3.72
C ARG A 55 -3.43 7.22 -3.73
N ASP A 56 -2.78 7.30 -2.58
CA ASP A 56 -1.51 8.00 -2.44
C ASP A 56 -0.39 7.24 -3.16
N PHE A 57 -0.42 5.90 -3.17
CA PHE A 57 0.49 5.08 -3.97
C PHE A 57 0.30 5.31 -5.48
N PHE A 58 -0.92 5.21 -5.99
CA PHE A 58 -1.20 5.41 -7.41
C PHE A 58 -1.00 6.87 -7.88
N LYS A 59 -0.99 7.84 -6.96
CA LYS A 59 -0.61 9.23 -7.22
C LYS A 59 0.89 9.50 -7.05
N GLY A 60 1.69 8.48 -6.71
CA GLY A 60 3.14 8.61 -6.51
C GLY A 60 3.55 9.36 -5.23
N LYS A 61 2.65 9.49 -4.26
CA LYS A 61 2.91 10.16 -2.97
C LYS A 61 3.56 9.25 -1.94
N ILE A 62 3.33 7.94 -2.04
CA ILE A 62 4.03 6.91 -1.28
C ILE A 62 4.61 5.87 -2.21
N ASP A 63 5.69 5.24 -1.80
CA ASP A 63 6.30 4.13 -2.52
C ASP A 63 5.65 2.78 -2.17
N LEU A 64 6.08 1.73 -2.88
CA LEU A 64 5.52 0.40 -2.69
C LEU A 64 5.87 -0.22 -1.33
N HIS A 65 7.04 0.11 -0.78
CA HIS A 65 7.46 -0.33 0.55
C HIS A 65 6.54 0.23 1.64
N SER A 66 6.21 1.52 1.55
CA SER A 66 5.27 2.19 2.44
C SER A 66 3.89 1.57 2.33
N LEU A 67 3.36 1.38 1.11
CA LEU A 67 2.07 0.71 0.91
C LEU A 67 2.05 -0.69 1.55
N SER A 68 3.09 -1.49 1.32
CA SER A 68 3.21 -2.85 1.87
C SER A 68 3.26 -2.85 3.39
N SER A 69 4.03 -1.93 4.00
CA SER A 69 4.11 -1.78 5.45
C SER A 69 2.75 -1.42 6.07
N ILE A 70 2.01 -0.51 5.44
CA ILE A 70 0.66 -0.13 5.87
C ILE A 70 -0.30 -1.32 5.81
N SER A 71 -0.28 -2.04 4.70
CA SER A 71 -1.16 -3.19 4.51
C SER A 71 -0.81 -4.33 5.46
N CYS A 72 0.46 -4.54 5.77
CA CYS A 72 0.91 -5.50 6.78
C CYS A 72 0.31 -5.18 8.15
N GLU A 73 0.39 -3.93 8.59
CA GLU A 73 -0.19 -3.48 9.86
C GLU A 73 -1.72 -3.61 9.88
N LEU A 74 -2.40 -3.23 8.79
CA LEU A 74 -3.86 -3.39 8.68
C LEU A 74 -4.28 -4.86 8.71
N TYR A 75 -3.54 -5.73 8.03
CA TYR A 75 -3.91 -7.14 7.83
C TYR A 75 -3.50 -8.04 8.99
N TYR A 76 -2.29 -7.91 9.51
CA TYR A 76 -1.75 -8.78 10.56
C TYR A 76 -1.94 -8.25 11.97
N GLU A 77 -1.68 -6.96 12.19
CA GLU A 77 -1.65 -6.39 13.56
C GLU A 77 -3.02 -5.90 14.01
N ILE A 78 -3.76 -5.22 13.13
CA ILE A 78 -5.04 -4.59 13.47
C ILE A 78 -6.19 -5.55 13.22
N GLY A 79 -6.35 -6.02 11.98
CA GLY A 79 -7.51 -6.82 11.61
C GLY A 79 -7.35 -8.31 11.90
N LYS A 80 -6.11 -8.82 11.98
CA LYS A 80 -5.77 -10.25 12.03
C LYS A 80 -6.29 -11.05 10.82
N PRO A 81 -5.46 -11.92 10.20
CA PRO A 81 -5.86 -12.60 8.96
C PRO A 81 -7.14 -13.44 9.11
N SER A 82 -7.28 -14.17 10.23
CA SER A 82 -8.45 -15.03 10.47
C SER A 82 -9.76 -14.25 10.59
N GLU A 83 -9.74 -13.02 11.10
CA GLU A 83 -10.94 -12.22 11.24
C GLU A 83 -11.26 -11.50 9.92
N ILE A 84 -10.25 -10.98 9.22
CA ILE A 84 -10.41 -10.35 7.90
C ILE A 84 -10.94 -11.37 6.88
N ASP A 85 -10.28 -12.51 6.75
CA ASP A 85 -10.61 -13.49 5.72
C ASP A 85 -12.00 -14.13 5.93
N ALA A 86 -12.44 -14.22 7.18
CA ALA A 86 -13.74 -14.80 7.53
C ALA A 86 -14.89 -13.80 7.43
N ASN A 87 -14.67 -12.53 7.81
CA ASN A 87 -15.76 -11.60 8.07
C ASN A 87 -15.84 -10.43 7.10
N PHE A 88 -14.79 -10.11 6.35
CA PHE A 88 -14.76 -8.92 5.49
C PHE A 88 -15.13 -9.25 4.04
N GLU A 89 -15.35 -8.20 3.22
CA GLU A 89 -15.46 -8.32 1.78
C GLU A 89 -14.24 -9.06 1.22
N LYS A 90 -14.48 -10.18 0.51
CA LYS A 90 -13.42 -11.03 -0.05
C LYS A 90 -12.43 -10.25 -0.94
N GLU A 91 -12.92 -9.25 -1.64
CA GLU A 91 -12.09 -8.39 -2.49
C GLU A 91 -11.16 -7.49 -1.66
N LEU A 92 -11.64 -6.96 -0.54
CA LEU A 92 -10.83 -6.18 0.41
C LEU A 92 -9.73 -7.06 1.02
N ALA A 93 -10.09 -8.24 1.53
CA ALA A 93 -9.14 -9.19 2.11
C ALA A 93 -8.03 -9.57 1.09
N ARG A 94 -8.42 -9.89 -0.15
CA ARG A 94 -7.49 -10.22 -1.24
C ARG A 94 -6.58 -9.04 -1.61
N ALA A 95 -7.11 -7.84 -1.65
CA ALA A 95 -6.34 -6.65 -1.98
C ALA A 95 -5.35 -6.28 -0.86
N LEU A 96 -5.77 -6.35 0.41
CA LEU A 96 -4.90 -6.18 1.58
C LEU A 96 -3.75 -7.19 1.56
N PHE A 97 -4.06 -8.49 1.41
CA PHE A 97 -3.05 -9.53 1.30
C PHE A 97 -2.07 -9.25 0.14
N SER A 98 -2.59 -8.86 -1.02
CA SER A 98 -1.75 -8.54 -2.18
C SER A 98 -0.82 -7.37 -1.90
N ALA A 99 -1.29 -6.33 -1.21
CA ALA A 99 -0.48 -5.17 -0.87
C ALA A 99 0.60 -5.51 0.18
N THR A 100 0.31 -6.41 1.12
CA THR A 100 1.31 -6.87 2.07
C THR A 100 2.48 -7.58 1.38
N GLU A 101 2.19 -8.46 0.42
CA GLU A 101 3.20 -9.32 -0.20
C GLU A 101 3.97 -8.67 -1.37
N ILE A 102 3.38 -7.68 -2.04
CA ILE A 102 3.87 -7.20 -3.34
C ILE A 102 5.31 -6.67 -3.31
N PHE A 103 5.76 -6.09 -2.19
CA PHE A 103 7.11 -5.56 -2.06
C PHE A 103 8.16 -6.68 -2.12
N TYR A 104 7.92 -7.83 -1.48
CA TYR A 104 8.79 -8.99 -1.59
C TYR A 104 8.97 -9.43 -3.04
N TYR A 105 7.87 -9.52 -3.78
CA TYR A 105 7.92 -9.93 -5.20
C TYR A 105 8.55 -8.86 -6.08
N GLN A 106 8.42 -7.56 -5.75
CA GLN A 106 9.13 -6.49 -6.46
C GLN A 106 10.65 -6.68 -6.35
N LEU A 107 11.17 -7.02 -5.16
CA LEU A 107 12.60 -7.21 -4.92
C LEU A 107 13.17 -8.46 -5.59
N ASN A 108 12.33 -9.46 -5.89
CA ASN A 108 12.76 -10.76 -6.38
C ASN A 108 12.29 -11.10 -7.81
N LYS A 109 11.53 -10.23 -8.48
CA LYS A 109 11.00 -10.47 -9.83
C LYS A 109 12.05 -10.66 -10.94
N GLU A 110 13.26 -10.13 -10.77
CA GLU A 110 14.34 -10.31 -11.76
C GLU A 110 15.12 -11.61 -11.55
N LYS A 111 14.91 -12.29 -10.41
CA LYS A 111 15.59 -13.55 -10.07
C LYS A 111 14.82 -14.77 -10.59
N ASP A 112 13.51 -14.65 -10.79
CA ASP A 112 12.63 -15.75 -11.14
C ASP A 112 11.39 -15.23 -11.90
N ALA A 113 11.08 -15.87 -13.04
CA ALA A 113 9.90 -15.58 -13.84
C ALA A 113 8.60 -15.77 -13.05
N HIS A 114 8.56 -16.74 -12.13
CA HIS A 114 7.41 -16.95 -11.27
C HIS A 114 7.15 -15.75 -10.35
N ASN A 115 8.20 -15.19 -9.72
CA ASN A 115 8.09 -13.99 -8.90
C ASN A 115 7.62 -12.78 -9.71
N LYS A 116 8.05 -12.66 -10.97
CA LYS A 116 7.59 -11.60 -11.87
C LYS A 116 6.10 -11.68 -12.17
N ASP A 117 5.57 -12.89 -12.37
CA ASP A 117 4.15 -13.08 -12.63
C ASP A 117 3.30 -12.88 -11.38
N ILE A 118 3.78 -13.30 -10.21
CA ILE A 118 3.12 -13.00 -8.93
C ILE A 118 3.09 -11.49 -8.67
N TYR A 119 4.22 -10.79 -8.87
CA TYR A 119 4.28 -9.33 -8.75
C TYR A 119 3.20 -8.64 -9.61
N LYS A 120 3.10 -9.03 -10.89
CA LYS A 120 2.07 -8.48 -11.80
C LYS A 120 0.66 -8.78 -11.31
N LYS A 121 0.41 -10.00 -10.83
CA LYS A 121 -0.91 -10.41 -10.32
C LYS A 121 -1.29 -9.59 -9.09
N HIS A 122 -0.39 -9.39 -8.14
CA HIS A 122 -0.64 -8.53 -6.98
C HIS A 122 -0.92 -7.09 -7.42
N LEU A 123 -0.08 -6.51 -8.30
CA LEU A 123 -0.29 -5.16 -8.79
C LEU A 123 -1.66 -5.00 -9.48
N GLN A 124 -2.06 -5.99 -10.27
CA GLN A 124 -3.36 -6.01 -10.94
C GLN A 124 -4.51 -6.06 -9.93
N ASN A 125 -4.45 -6.92 -8.91
CA ASN A 125 -5.47 -6.98 -7.84
C ASN A 125 -5.64 -5.61 -7.15
N LEU A 126 -4.53 -4.92 -6.86
CA LEU A 126 -4.56 -3.60 -6.22
C LEU A 126 -5.20 -2.55 -7.12
N LYS A 127 -4.86 -2.57 -8.42
CA LYS A 127 -5.43 -1.65 -9.40
C LYS A 127 -6.93 -1.88 -9.56
N GLU A 128 -7.36 -3.14 -9.70
CA GLU A 128 -8.79 -3.49 -9.82
C GLU A 128 -9.58 -3.03 -8.60
N TYR A 129 -9.07 -3.31 -7.40
CA TYR A 129 -9.72 -2.90 -6.16
C TYR A 129 -9.82 -1.37 -6.06
N TYR A 130 -8.71 -0.66 -6.30
CA TYR A 130 -8.70 0.80 -6.26
C TYR A 130 -9.68 1.40 -7.28
N GLU A 131 -9.64 0.96 -8.53
CA GLU A 131 -10.52 1.49 -9.58
C GLU A 131 -12.00 1.27 -9.29
N LYS A 132 -12.36 0.12 -8.69
CA LYS A 132 -13.74 -0.19 -8.28
C LYS A 132 -14.23 0.71 -7.13
N HIS A 133 -13.34 1.13 -6.24
CA HIS A 133 -13.72 1.79 -4.99
C HIS A 133 -13.24 3.24 -4.86
N LYS A 134 -12.47 3.79 -5.81
CA LYS A 134 -11.88 5.14 -5.74
C LYS A 134 -12.89 6.27 -5.58
N ASN A 135 -14.13 6.08 -6.04
CA ASN A 135 -15.21 7.07 -5.91
C ASN A 135 -15.80 7.12 -4.48
N ASN A 136 -15.43 6.17 -3.62
CA ASN A 136 -15.85 6.13 -2.22
C ASN A 136 -14.84 6.81 -1.28
N ILE A 137 -13.81 7.45 -1.85
CA ILE A 137 -12.81 8.21 -1.10
C ILE A 137 -13.34 9.65 -0.99
N LEU A 138 -13.94 9.97 0.16
CA LEU A 138 -14.37 11.32 0.53
C LEU A 138 -13.17 12.18 0.96
#